data_AF-A0A0A8WZ18-F1
#
_entry.id   AF-A0A0A8WZ18-F1
#
_cell.length_a   1.000
_cell.length_b   1.000
_cell.length_c   1.000
_cell.angle_alpha   90.00
_cell.angle_beta   90.00
_cell.angle_gamma   90.00
#
_symmetry.space_group_name_H-M   'P 1'
#
loop_
_entity.id
_entity.type
_entity.pdbx_description
1 polymer ?
#
loop_
_entity_poly.entity_id
_entity_poly.type
_entity_poly.pdbx_seq_one_letter_code
_entity_poly.pdbx_strand_id
1 'polypeptide(L)'
;MSAVLLVHQLTNDLVQILENADLERDDKISRTEKLLSQREALMNEIIPPYTPEEMEAGKEINQLNMKLAQLLKAEKASVQRDIKGLQSKKESNTKYVNPYQNLSTDGMFYDKRK
;
A
#
# COMPACT_ATOMS: atom_id res chain seq x y z
N MET A 1 14.17 -27.61 -2.91
CA MET A 1 12.81 -27.25 -3.36
C MET A 1 12.97 -26.41 -4.62
N SER A 2 12.19 -26.66 -5.66
CA SER A 2 12.33 -25.93 -6.94
C SER A 2 11.96 -24.45 -6.79
N ALA A 3 12.64 -23.57 -7.56
CA ALA A 3 12.31 -22.15 -7.64
C ALA A 3 10.84 -21.92 -8.04
N VAL A 4 10.28 -22.74 -8.94
CA VAL A 4 8.88 -22.63 -9.36
C VAL A 4 7.93 -22.90 -8.20
N LEU A 5 8.18 -23.97 -7.44
CA LEU A 5 7.36 -24.33 -6.27
C LEU A 5 7.46 -23.29 -5.15
N LEU A 6 8.64 -22.71 -4.95
CA LEU A 6 8.84 -21.62 -3.98
C LEU A 6 8.09 -20.35 -4.40
N VAL A 7 8.13 -19.98 -5.68
CA VAL A 7 7.33 -18.85 -6.20
C VAL A 7 5.84 -19.13 -6.07
N HIS A 8 5.40 -20.36 -6.29
CA HIS A 8 4.01 -20.76 -6.06
C HIS A 8 3.60 -20.56 -4.60
N GLN A 9 4.41 -21.05 -3.65
CA GLN A 9 4.16 -20.88 -2.22
C GLN A 9 4.13 -19.40 -1.82
N LEU A 10 5.13 -18.61 -2.21
CA LEU A 10 5.17 -17.18 -1.89
C LEU A 10 3.99 -16.41 -2.49
N THR A 11 3.50 -16.82 -3.66
CA THR A 11 2.31 -16.20 -4.27
C THR A 11 1.06 -16.51 -3.47
N ASN A 12 0.92 -17.72 -2.93
CA ASN A 12 -0.18 -18.08 -2.01
C ASN A 12 -0.08 -17.29 -0.69
N ASP A 13 1.10 -17.21 -0.09
CA ASP A 13 1.33 -16.46 1.16
C ASP A 13 0.98 -14.97 0.99
N LEU A 14 1.35 -14.37 -0.15
CA LEU A 14 0.99 -13.00 -0.50
C LEU A 14 -0.52 -12.81 -0.58
N VAL A 15 -1.23 -13.72 -1.26
CA VAL A 15 -2.70 -13.67 -1.35
C VAL A 15 -3.32 -13.76 0.04
N GLN A 16 -2.86 -14.70 0.87
CA GLN A 16 -3.39 -14.89 2.22
C GLN A 16 -3.17 -13.66 3.11
N ILE A 17 -1.99 -13.03 3.06
CA ILE A 17 -1.71 -11.81 3.81
C ILE A 17 -2.59 -10.66 3.33
N LEU A 18 -2.77 -10.51 2.02
CA LEU A 18 -3.56 -9.42 1.47
C LEU A 18 -5.07 -9.57 1.75
N GLU A 19 -5.57 -10.80 1.82
CA GLU A 19 -6.96 -11.10 2.19
C GLU A 19 -7.23 -11.03 3.69
N ASN A 20 -6.19 -11.13 4.52
CA ASN A 20 -6.34 -11.06 5.97
C ASN A 20 -6.62 -9.61 6.41
N ALA A 21 -7.86 -9.38 6.86
CA ALA A 21 -8.33 -8.10 7.36
C ALA A 21 -7.93 -7.81 8.83
N ASP A 22 -7.52 -8.83 9.57
CA ASP A 22 -7.18 -8.73 11.00
C ASP A 22 -5.71 -8.33 11.23
N LEU A 23 -4.90 -8.27 10.17
CA LEU A 23 -3.51 -7.83 10.28
C LEU A 23 -3.43 -6.31 10.44
N GLU A 24 -2.64 -5.89 11.42
CA GLU A 24 -2.24 -4.50 11.55
C GLU A 24 -1.60 -3.99 10.26
N ARG A 25 -1.94 -2.75 9.91
CA ARG A 25 -1.69 -2.21 8.57
C ARG A 25 -0.20 -2.18 8.23
N ASP A 26 0.62 -1.67 9.14
CA ASP A 26 2.05 -1.50 8.90
C ASP A 26 2.76 -2.87 8.84
N ASP A 27 2.31 -3.83 9.66
CA ASP A 27 2.76 -5.23 9.60
C ASP A 27 2.38 -5.89 8.28
N LYS A 28 1.15 -5.67 7.81
CA LYS A 28 0.65 -6.19 6.53
C LYS A 28 1.49 -5.66 5.37
N ILE A 29 1.77 -4.36 5.34
CA ILE A 29 2.62 -3.72 4.32
C ILE A 29 4.04 -4.29 4.36
N SER A 30 4.66 -4.31 5.54
CA SER A 30 6.04 -4.80 5.69
C SER A 30 6.20 -6.26 5.26
N ARG A 31 5.26 -7.13 5.63
CA ARG A 31 5.25 -8.55 5.20
C ARG A 31 5.04 -8.68 3.70
N THR A 32 4.12 -7.89 3.13
CA THR A 32 3.86 -7.89 1.68
C THR A 32 5.11 -7.48 0.90
N GLU A 33 5.79 -6.40 1.30
CA GLU A 33 7.02 -5.95 0.65
C GLU A 33 8.13 -7.01 0.71
N LYS A 34 8.34 -7.62 1.90
CA LYS A 34 9.33 -8.68 2.06
C LYS A 34 9.06 -9.87 1.14
N LEU A 35 7.82 -10.33 1.07
CA LEU A 35 7.44 -11.47 0.24
C LEU A 35 7.55 -11.13 -1.26
N LEU A 36 7.20 -9.91 -1.66
CA LEU A 36 7.38 -9.45 -3.04
C LEU A 36 8.86 -9.48 -3.46
N SER A 37 9.76 -8.97 -2.62
CA SER A 37 11.20 -8.99 -2.90
C SER A 37 11.76 -10.42 -2.97
N GLN A 38 11.34 -11.30 -2.06
CA GLN A 38 11.74 -12.72 -2.09
C GLN A 38 11.25 -13.42 -3.36
N ARG A 39 10.00 -13.16 -3.74
CA ARG A 39 9.40 -13.72 -4.96
C ARG A 39 10.12 -13.23 -6.21
N GLU A 40 10.45 -11.94 -6.30
CA GLU A 40 11.18 -11.36 -7.43
C GLU A 40 12.56 -12.02 -7.61
N ALA A 41 13.31 -12.21 -6.52
CA ALA A 41 14.60 -12.88 -6.58
C ALA A 41 14.48 -14.31 -7.14
N LEU A 42 13.52 -15.09 -6.65
CA LEU A 42 13.30 -16.47 -7.08
C LEU A 42 12.77 -16.58 -8.52
N MET A 43 11.99 -15.60 -9.00
CA MET A 43 11.52 -15.61 -10.39
C MET A 43 12.68 -15.56 -11.39
N ASN A 44 13.80 -14.93 -11.04
CA ASN A 44 14.99 -14.89 -11.89
C ASN A 44 15.73 -16.23 -11.96
N GLU A 45 15.44 -17.15 -11.03
CA GLU A 45 16.05 -18.48 -10.95
C GLU A 45 15.24 -19.56 -11.68
N ILE A 46 14.06 -19.21 -12.22
CA ILE A 46 13.21 -20.14 -12.96
C ILE A 46 13.79 -20.38 -14.35
N ILE A 47 14.40 -21.56 -14.52
CA ILE A 47 14.98 -22.02 -15.79
C ILE A 47 14.47 -23.42 -16.17
N PRO A 48 14.28 -23.71 -17.47
CA PRO A 48 13.92 -25.05 -17.94
C PRO A 48 15.11 -26.03 -17.84
N PRO A 49 14.88 -27.36 -17.86
CA PRO A 49 13.60 -28.05 -18.08
C PRO A 49 12.73 -28.18 -16.83
N TYR A 50 11.41 -28.27 -17.03
CA TYR A 50 10.43 -28.40 -15.94
C TYR A 50 9.89 -29.82 -15.80
N THR A 51 9.69 -30.23 -14.56
CA THR A 51 8.95 -31.43 -14.17
C THR A 51 7.43 -31.22 -14.32
N PRO A 52 6.63 -32.30 -14.43
CA PRO A 52 5.18 -32.19 -14.50
C PRO A 52 4.55 -31.43 -13.32
N GLU A 53 5.11 -31.59 -12.12
CA GLU A 53 4.68 -30.88 -10.92
C GLU A 53 4.92 -29.36 -11.03
N GLU A 54 6.09 -28.95 -11.51
CA GLU A 54 6.41 -27.53 -11.73
C GLU A 54 5.55 -26.92 -12.84
N MET A 55 5.20 -27.69 -13.87
CA MET A 55 4.30 -27.23 -14.91
C MET A 55 2.89 -26.96 -14.37
N GLU A 56 2.40 -27.80 -13.47
CA GLU A 56 1.10 -27.58 -12.84
C GLU A 56 1.12 -26.37 -11.90
N ALA A 57 2.15 -26.28 -11.05
CA ALA A 57 2.38 -25.11 -10.21
C ALA A 57 2.49 -23.82 -11.02
N GLY A 58 3.12 -23.87 -12.21
CA GLY A 58 3.18 -22.73 -13.14
C GLY A 58 1.81 -22.27 -13.63
N LYS A 59 0.87 -23.19 -13.88
CA LYS A 59 -0.51 -22.83 -14.24
C LYS A 59 -1.24 -22.18 -13.08
N GLU A 60 -1.09 -22.73 -11.87
CA GLU A 60 -1.69 -22.18 -10.65
C GLU A 60 -1.12 -20.78 -10.35
N ILE A 61 0.19 -20.58 -10.49
CA ILE A 61 0.84 -19.27 -10.36
C ILE A 61 0.18 -18.24 -11.28
N ASN A 62 -0.13 -18.59 -12.53
CA ASN A 62 -0.77 -17.65 -13.45
C ASN A 62 -2.16 -17.22 -12.97
N GLN A 63 -2.95 -18.15 -12.42
CA GLN A 63 -4.27 -17.84 -11.85
C GLN A 63 -4.14 -16.98 -10.58
N LEU A 64 -3.22 -17.37 -9.69
CA LEU A 64 -2.95 -16.62 -8.45
C LEU A 64 -2.41 -15.23 -8.74
N ASN A 65 -1.60 -15.04 -9.78
CA ASN A 65 -1.09 -13.73 -10.18
C ASN A 65 -2.21 -12.76 -10.57
N MET A 66 -3.26 -13.25 -11.24
CA MET A 66 -4.43 -12.41 -11.57
C MET A 66 -5.12 -11.92 -10.30
N LYS A 67 -5.34 -12.81 -9.33
CA LYS A 67 -5.92 -12.48 -8.03
C LYS A 67 -5.03 -11.53 -7.23
N LEU A 68 -3.74 -11.84 -7.13
CA LEU A 68 -2.74 -11.04 -6.44
C LEU A 68 -2.67 -9.61 -7.00
N ALA A 69 -2.72 -9.44 -8.32
CA ALA A 69 -2.72 -8.12 -8.95
C ALA A 69 -3.94 -7.27 -8.54
N GLN A 70 -5.12 -7.89 -8.42
CA GLN A 70 -6.33 -7.20 -7.95
C GLN A 70 -6.20 -6.77 -6.48
N LEU A 71 -5.71 -7.67 -5.63
CA LEU A 71 -5.50 -7.40 -4.21
C LEU A 71 -4.48 -6.28 -3.98
N LEU A 72 -3.33 -6.32 -4.66
CA LEU A 72 -2.31 -5.28 -4.57
C LEU A 72 -2.84 -3.91 -5.07
N LYS A 73 -3.67 -3.91 -6.11
CA LYS A 73 -4.31 -2.68 -6.59
C LYS A 73 -5.26 -2.08 -5.54
N ALA A 74 -6.04 -2.93 -4.87
CA ALA A 74 -6.92 -2.51 -3.79
C ALA A 74 -6.13 -1.98 -2.58
N GLU A 75 -5.07 -2.68 -2.18
CA GLU A 75 -4.19 -2.29 -1.09
C GLU A 75 -3.52 -0.93 -1.39
N LYS A 76 -2.95 -0.77 -2.59
CA LYS A 76 -2.39 0.52 -3.05
C LYS A 76 -3.42 1.65 -2.98
N ALA A 77 -4.65 1.41 -3.42
CA ALA A 77 -5.71 2.41 -3.36
C ALA A 77 -6.11 2.76 -1.91
N SER A 78 -6.04 1.78 -0.99
CA SER A 78 -6.22 2.01 0.44
C SER A 78 -5.14 2.96 1.00
N VAL A 79 -3.87 2.61 0.78
CA VAL A 79 -2.72 3.42 1.22
C VAL A 79 -2.79 4.84 0.65
N GLN A 80 -3.18 5.01 -0.61
CA GLN A 80 -3.36 6.33 -1.23
C GLN A 80 -4.46 7.17 -0.57
N ARG A 81 -5.58 6.53 -0.16
CA ARG A 81 -6.65 7.24 0.56
C ARG A 81 -6.18 7.70 1.93
N ASP A 82 -5.40 6.89 2.64
CA ASP A 82 -4.85 7.25 3.94
C ASP A 82 -3.94 8.47 3.85
N ILE A 83 -3.03 8.48 2.87
CA ILE A 83 -2.12 9.61 2.63
C ILE A 83 -2.91 10.90 2.39
N LYS A 84 -3.93 10.85 1.53
CA LYS A 84 -4.81 12.00 1.25
C LYS A 84 -5.56 12.45 2.51
N GLY A 85 -6.09 11.51 3.29
CA GLY A 85 -6.79 11.82 4.54
C GLY A 85 -5.89 12.52 5.57
N LEU A 86 -4.64 12.11 5.69
CA LEU A 86 -3.65 12.76 6.55
C LEU A 86 -3.34 14.19 6.09
N GLN A 87 -3.20 14.40 4.78
CA GLN A 87 -2.98 15.73 4.20
C GLN A 87 -4.16 16.67 4.45
N SER A 88 -5.40 16.23 4.19
CA SER A 88 -6.59 17.04 4.43
C SER A 88 -6.80 17.39 5.91
N LYS A 89 -6.49 16.48 6.83
CA LYS A 89 -6.51 16.77 8.28
C LYS A 89 -5.49 17.85 8.66
N LYS A 90 -4.28 17.80 8.10
CA LYS A 90 -3.23 18.82 8.32
C LYS A 90 -3.64 20.21 7.79
N GLU A 91 -4.22 20.27 6.59
CA GLU A 91 -4.74 21.51 6.00
C GLU A 91 -5.89 22.10 6.83
N SER A 92 -6.81 21.26 7.28
CA SER A 92 -7.95 21.69 8.12
C SER A 92 -7.46 22.24 9.46
N ASN A 93 -6.50 21.55 10.11
CA ASN A 93 -5.95 22.01 11.39
C ASN A 93 -5.23 23.37 11.26
N THR A 94 -4.48 23.59 10.17
CA THR A 94 -3.83 24.88 9.90
C THR A 94 -4.83 26.03 9.71
N LYS A 95 -6.01 25.76 9.12
CA LYS A 95 -7.08 26.77 8.94
C LYS A 95 -7.75 27.18 10.26
N TYR A 96 -7.84 26.28 11.24
CA TYR A 96 -8.43 26.58 12.56
C TYR A 96 -7.46 27.26 13.52
N VAL A 97 -6.15 27.01 13.40
CA VAL A 97 -5.12 27.60 14.27
C VAL A 97 -4.81 29.06 13.90
N ASN A 98 -5.25 29.55 12.74
CA ASN A 98 -4.94 30.90 12.28
C ASN A 98 -6.16 31.81 11.91
N PRO A 99 -7.14 32.03 12.81
CA PRO A 99 -8.28 32.92 12.53
C PRO A 99 -7.92 34.41 12.44
N TYR A 100 -6.72 34.81 12.85
CA TYR A 100 -6.33 36.21 13.03
C TYR A 100 -5.15 36.68 12.17
N GLN A 101 -4.56 35.83 11.31
CA GLN A 101 -3.43 36.25 10.47
C GLN A 101 -3.79 37.26 9.38
N ASN A 102 -5.08 37.38 9.04
CA ASN A 102 -5.60 38.34 8.08
C ASN A 102 -6.42 39.46 8.74
N LEU A 103 -6.16 39.81 10.00
CA LEU A 103 -6.59 41.13 10.48
C LEU A 103 -5.56 42.15 9.99
N SER A 104 -5.67 42.52 8.72
CA SER A 104 -5.04 43.73 8.19
C SER A 104 -5.39 44.86 9.15
N THR A 105 -4.37 45.36 9.84
CA THR A 105 -4.44 46.56 10.68
C THR A 105 -4.59 47.76 9.77
N ASP A 106 -5.77 47.93 9.17
CA ASP A 106 -6.16 49.24 8.63
C ASP A 106 -6.66 50.07 9.81
N GLY A 107 -5.79 50.96 10.27
CA GLY A 107 -5.94 51.69 11.52
C GLY A 107 -7.17 52.59 11.52
N MET A 108 -8.22 52.21 12.24
CA MET A 108 -9.27 53.14 12.62
C MET A 108 -8.87 53.89 13.90
N PHE A 109 -8.53 55.16 13.73
CA PHE A 109 -8.43 56.13 14.82
C PHE A 109 -9.81 56.38 15.43
N TYR A 110 -10.00 55.98 16.68
CA TYR A 110 -11.11 56.47 17.50
C TYR A 110 -10.70 57.80 18.12
N ASP A 111 -11.07 58.90 17.47
CA ASP A 111 -11.23 60.17 18.18
C ASP A 111 -12.62 60.76 17.93
N LYS A 112 -13.53 60.44 18.85
CA LYS A 112 -14.68 61.30 19.18
C LYS A 112 -15.03 61.11 20.64
N ARG A 113 -14.48 61.97 21.51
CA ARG A 113 -15.17 62.34 22.76
C ARG A 113 -15.02 63.83 23.07
N LYS A 114 -16.20 64.47 23.04
CA LYS A 114 -16.64 65.77 23.58
C LYS A 114 -16.13 67.04 22.91
#